data_AF-A0A4U5R5G9-F1
#
_entry.id   AF-A0A4U5R5G9-F1
#
_cell.length_a   1.000
_cell.length_b   1.000
_cell.length_c   1.000
_cell.angle_alpha   90.00
_cell.angle_beta   90.00
_cell.angle_gamma   90.00
#
_symmetry.space_group_name_H-M   'P 1'
#
loop_
_entity.id
_entity.type
_entity.pdbx_description
1 polymer ?
#
loop_
_entity_poly.entity_id
_entity_poly.type
_entity_poly.pdbx_seq_one_letter_code
_entity_poly.pdbx_strand_id
1 'polypeptide(L)'
;MSLSEEFPGGITNGASWYPIYGGMQDWNYIHAGCFELTLEISDNKWPNASELPTLWEYNKMSLINIAASLVKVKAGRGFADYHRLLASGDRYEGMSYADMLRSGLNS
;
A
#
# COMPACT_ATOMS: atom_id res chain seq x y z
N MET A 1 8.02 4.29 -13.69
CA MET A 1 6.58 4.14 -13.38
C MET A 1 5.92 5.30 -12.62
N SER A 2 6.65 6.13 -11.84
CA SER A 2 6.02 7.25 -11.11
C SER A 2 5.37 8.33 -11.99
N LEU A 3 5.84 8.47 -13.23
CA LEU A 3 5.32 9.39 -14.25
C LEU A 3 4.42 8.67 -15.28
N SER A 4 3.84 7.53 -14.92
CA SER A 4 2.94 6.81 -15.82
C SER A 4 1.72 7.66 -16.17
N GLU A 5 1.39 7.73 -17.46
CA GLU A 5 0.13 8.33 -17.92
C GLU A 5 -1.07 7.41 -17.64
N GLU A 6 -0.84 6.09 -17.63
CA GLU A 6 -1.86 5.07 -17.34
C GLU A 6 -2.18 4.99 -15.84
N PHE A 7 -1.18 5.20 -14.98
CA PHE A 7 -1.33 5.15 -13.52
C PHE A 7 -0.98 6.51 -12.91
N PRO A 8 -1.98 7.39 -12.73
CA PRO A 8 -1.78 8.67 -12.08
C PRO A 8 -1.11 8.51 -10.71
N GLY A 9 0.06 9.15 -10.53
CA GLY A 9 0.86 9.03 -9.30
C GLY A 9 1.65 7.72 -9.18
N GLY A 10 1.68 6.89 -10.22
CA GLY A 10 2.40 5.62 -10.25
C GLY A 10 1.83 4.54 -9.33
N ILE A 11 0.55 4.63 -8.96
CA ILE A 11 -0.15 3.67 -8.11
C ILE A 11 -1.45 3.21 -8.76
N THR A 12 -1.83 1.96 -8.53
CA THR A 12 -3.10 1.41 -9.01
C THR A 12 -3.63 0.35 -8.05
N ASN A 13 -4.94 0.11 -8.08
CA ASN A 13 -5.53 -1.06 -7.46
C ASN A 13 -5.37 -2.26 -8.42
N GLY A 14 -4.87 -3.39 -7.90
CA GLY A 14 -4.59 -4.56 -8.73
C GLY A 14 -5.79 -5.03 -9.56
N ALA A 15 -6.98 -5.14 -8.93
CA ALA A 15 -8.20 -5.56 -9.62
C ALA A 15 -8.69 -4.54 -10.66
N SER A 16 -8.47 -3.24 -10.43
CA SER A 16 -8.80 -2.19 -11.40
C SER A 16 -7.88 -2.17 -12.62
N TRP A 17 -6.60 -2.55 -12.44
CA TRP A 17 -5.67 -2.66 -13.56
C TRP A 17 -5.98 -3.91 -14.39
N TYR A 18 -5.92 -5.09 -13.77
CA TYR A 18 -6.44 -6.34 -14.33
C TYR A 18 -6.67 -7.37 -13.22
N PRO A 19 -7.83 -8.06 -13.20
CA PRO A 19 -8.14 -8.99 -12.12
C PRO A 19 -7.26 -10.25 -12.20
N ILE A 20 -6.55 -10.54 -11.10
CA ILE A 20 -5.81 -11.79 -10.88
C ILE A 20 -6.42 -12.48 -9.67
N TYR A 21 -6.74 -13.76 -9.81
CA TYR A 21 -7.25 -14.58 -8.72
C TYR A 21 -6.16 -15.48 -8.17
N GLY A 22 -6.08 -15.61 -6.84
CA GLY A 22 -5.10 -16.47 -6.18
C GLY A 22 -3.67 -15.92 -6.20
N GLY A 23 -3.51 -14.60 -6.35
CA GLY A 23 -2.21 -13.95 -6.27
C GLY A 23 -1.63 -13.97 -4.86
N MET A 24 -0.29 -13.91 -4.78
CA MET A 24 0.45 -13.91 -3.52
C MET A 24 0.08 -12.71 -2.62
N GLN A 25 -0.12 -11.53 -3.23
CA GLN A 25 -0.47 -10.31 -2.52
C GLN A 25 -1.76 -10.44 -1.72
N ASP A 26 -2.82 -10.93 -2.36
CA ASP A 26 -4.13 -11.11 -1.72
C ASP A 26 -4.10 -12.24 -0.70
N TRP A 27 -3.35 -13.31 -0.98
CA TRP A 27 -3.17 -14.41 -0.03
C TRP A 27 -2.46 -13.96 1.25
N ASN A 28 -1.39 -13.16 1.12
CA ASN A 28 -0.66 -12.65 2.28
C ASN A 28 -1.52 -11.72 3.14
N TYR A 29 -2.36 -10.89 2.51
CA TYR A 29 -3.31 -10.04 3.22
C TYR A 29 -4.37 -10.85 3.97
N ILE A 30 -5.03 -11.80 3.29
CA ILE A 30 -6.18 -12.55 3.83
C ILE A 30 -5.75 -13.63 4.84
N HIS A 31 -4.68 -14.36 4.54
CA HIS A 31 -4.34 -15.59 5.27
C HIS A 31 -3.07 -15.46 6.12
N ALA A 32 -2.08 -14.68 5.69
CA ALA A 32 -0.82 -14.53 6.43
C ALA A 32 -0.81 -13.34 7.41
N GLY A 33 -1.83 -12.48 7.38
CA GLY A 33 -1.89 -11.25 8.19
C GLY A 33 -0.76 -10.26 7.85
N CYS A 34 -0.25 -10.33 6.62
CA CYS A 34 0.88 -9.54 6.15
C CYS A 34 0.43 -8.59 5.04
N PHE A 35 0.88 -7.34 5.08
CA PHE A 35 0.64 -6.39 4.01
C PHE A 35 1.73 -6.52 2.95
N GLU A 36 1.34 -7.00 1.77
CA GLU A 36 2.22 -7.13 0.62
C GLU A 36 1.85 -6.11 -0.46
N LEU A 37 2.86 -5.62 -1.17
CA LEU A 37 2.72 -4.74 -2.34
C LEU A 37 3.39 -5.40 -3.55
N THR A 38 2.75 -5.32 -4.70
CA THR A 38 3.38 -5.66 -5.99
C THR A 38 4.01 -4.40 -6.59
N LEU A 39 5.32 -4.45 -6.89
CA LEU A 39 6.07 -3.31 -7.43
C LEU A 39 6.51 -3.60 -8.88
N GLU A 40 5.92 -2.88 -9.84
CA GLU A 40 6.34 -2.90 -11.24
C GLU A 40 7.49 -1.89 -11.44
N ILE A 41 8.73 -2.39 -11.42
CA ILE A 41 9.95 -1.55 -11.37
C ILE A 41 10.34 -1.00 -12.75
N SER A 42 10.08 -1.76 -13.82
CA SER A 42 10.55 -1.48 -15.18
C SER A 42 9.59 -2.04 -16.23
N ASP A 43 9.39 -1.30 -17.32
CA ASP A 43 8.63 -1.76 -18.49
C ASP A 43 9.39 -2.86 -19.26
N ASN A 44 10.73 -2.77 -19.26
CA ASN A 44 11.56 -3.85 -19.77
C ASN A 44 11.71 -4.93 -18.68
N LYS A 45 11.11 -6.10 -18.92
CA LYS A 45 11.19 -7.26 -18.01
C LYS A 45 12.61 -7.82 -17.88
N TRP A 46 13.46 -7.59 -18.87
CA TRP A 46 14.82 -8.13 -18.95
C TRP A 46 15.80 -7.02 -19.39
N PRO A 47 16.08 -6.03 -18.52
CA PRO A 47 17.02 -4.95 -18.84
C PRO A 47 18.43 -5.49 -19.03
N ASN A 48 19.26 -4.76 -19.78
CA ASN A 48 20.66 -5.09 -19.90
C ASN A 48 21.34 -4.92 -18.52
N ALA A 49 22.38 -5.72 -18.25
CA ALA A 49 23.16 -5.59 -17.02
C ALA A 49 23.74 -4.18 -16.82
N SER A 50 24.02 -3.46 -17.92
CA SER A 50 24.49 -2.06 -17.86
C SER A 50 23.45 -1.07 -17.32
N GLU A 51 22.16 -1.41 -17.36
CA GLU A 51 21.06 -0.55 -16.90
C GLU A 51 20.74 -0.75 -15.40
N LEU A 52 21.21 -1.86 -14.81
CA LEU A 52 20.93 -2.21 -13.41
C LEU A 52 21.41 -1.15 -12.39
N PRO A 53 22.60 -0.52 -12.54
CA PRO A 53 23.02 0.54 -11.63
C PRO A 53 22.07 1.74 -11.63
N THR A 54 21.55 2.11 -12.81
CA THR A 54 20.59 3.21 -12.96
C THR A 54 19.25 2.85 -12.33
N LEU A 55 18.74 1.65 -12.60
CA LEU A 55 17.50 1.15 -11.98
C LEU A 55 17.61 1.11 -10.45
N TRP A 56 18.78 0.73 -9.92
CA TRP A 56 19.04 0.76 -8.49
C TRP A 56 18.95 2.19 -7.94
N GLU A 57 19.67 3.15 -8.53
CA GLU A 57 19.67 4.53 -8.05
C GLU A 57 18.27 5.17 -8.11
N TYR A 58 17.46 4.83 -9.12
CA TYR A 58 16.07 5.30 -9.22
C TYR A 58 15.15 4.75 -8.12
N ASN A 59 15.39 3.53 -7.63
CA ASN A 59 14.49 2.85 -6.70
C ASN A 59 15.00 2.83 -5.25
N LYS A 60 16.30 3.09 -5.03
CA LYS A 60 16.97 3.00 -3.72
C LYS A 60 16.23 3.75 -2.62
N MET A 61 15.90 5.02 -2.85
CA MET A 61 15.20 5.83 -1.85
C MET A 61 13.76 5.35 -1.61
N SER A 62 13.06 4.89 -2.65
CA SER A 62 11.72 4.33 -2.54
C SER A 62 11.71 3.08 -1.66
N LEU A 63 12.66 2.16 -1.87
CA LEU A 63 12.80 0.94 -1.06
C LEU A 63 13.08 1.25 0.42
N ILE A 64 13.98 2.21 0.69
CA ILE A 64 14.28 2.67 2.05
C ILE A 64 13.04 3.29 2.71
N ASN A 65 12.30 4.12 1.97
CA ASN A 65 11.10 4.79 2.49
C ASN A 65 9.97 3.81 2.79
N ILE A 66 9.79 2.77 1.95
CA ILE A 66 8.84 1.68 2.20
C ILE A 66 9.21 0.99 3.52
N ALA A 67 10.47 0.58 3.70
CA ALA A 67 10.92 -0.05 4.94
C ALA A 67 10.73 0.87 6.16
N ALA A 68 11.03 2.17 6.04
CA ALA A 68 10.89 3.15 7.11
C ALA A 68 9.41 3.39 7.50
N SER A 69 8.48 3.27 6.55
CA SER A 69 7.05 3.44 6.83
C SER A 69 6.51 2.41 7.84
N LEU A 70 7.07 1.19 7.86
CA LEU A 70 6.69 0.14 8.81
C LEU A 70 6.98 0.50 10.27
N VAL A 71 8.02 1.31 10.51
CA VAL A 71 8.39 1.76 11.87
C VAL A 71 7.40 2.83 12.37
N LYS A 72 6.91 3.69 11.47
CA LYS A 72 5.93 4.74 11.79
C LYS A 72 4.58 4.16 12.21
N VAL A 73 4.16 3.05 11.59
CA VAL A 73 2.89 2.36 11.91
C VAL A 73 2.87 1.83 13.36
N LYS A 74 4.01 1.38 13.91
CA LYS A 74 4.07 0.90 15.30
C LYS A 74 3.99 2.00 16.36
N ALA A 75 4.29 3.25 16.01
CA ALA A 75 4.24 4.38 16.94
C ALA A 75 2.82 4.95 17.14
N GLY A 76 1.86 4.56 16.29
CA GLY A 76 0.45 4.95 16.41
C GLY A 76 -0.41 3.81 16.94
N ARG A 77 -0.85 3.88 18.21
CA ARG A 77 -1.73 2.90 18.87
C ARG A 77 -3.11 2.70 18.19
N GLY A 78 -3.46 3.47 17.16
CA GLY A 78 -4.78 3.46 16.53
C GLY A 78 -4.88 2.72 15.18
N PHE A 79 -3.79 2.22 14.60
CA PHE A 79 -3.85 1.54 13.29
C PHE A 79 -4.00 0.00 13.41
N ALA A 80 -3.60 -0.58 14.55
CA ALA A 80 -3.72 -2.02 14.79
C ALA A 80 -5.18 -2.50 14.90
N ASP A 81 -6.12 -1.62 15.25
CA ASP A 81 -7.55 -1.96 15.39
C ASP A 81 -8.29 -2.05 14.03
N TYR A 82 -7.71 -1.57 12.92
CA TYR A 82 -8.29 -1.77 11.59
C TYR A 82 -8.15 -3.20 11.07
N HIS A 83 -7.30 -4.02 11.70
CA HIS A 83 -7.04 -5.40 11.27
C HIS A 83 -8.06 -6.43 11.75
N ARG A 84 -9.22 -6.01 12.28
CA ARG A 84 -10.33 -6.93 12.55
C ARG A 84 -11.70 -6.33 12.24
N LEU A 85 -11.88 -5.63 11.14
CA LEU A 85 -13.23 -5.27 10.67
C LEU A 85 -13.32 -5.25 9.15
N LEU A 86 -13.20 -6.42 8.51
CA LEU A 86 -13.83 -6.71 7.21
C LEU A 86 -14.34 -8.16 7.20
N ALA A 87 -14.97 -8.61 8.29
CA ALA A 87 -15.87 -9.75 8.21
C ALA A 87 -17.15 -9.25 7.52
N SER A 88 -17.51 -9.87 6.40
CA SER A 88 -18.67 -9.50 5.60
C SER A 88 -19.97 -9.54 6.42
N GLY A 89 -20.70 -8.42 6.51
CA GLY A 89 -22.07 -8.44 7.04
C GLY A 89 -22.67 -7.11 7.45
N ASP A 90 -21.90 -6.20 8.05
CA ASP A 90 -22.50 -5.05 8.74
C ASP A 90 -22.23 -3.72 8.03
N ARG A 91 -23.29 -2.94 7.83
CA ARG A 91 -23.23 -1.56 7.33
C ARG A 91 -22.81 -0.64 8.47
N TYR A 92 -21.74 0.13 8.27
CA TYR A 92 -21.33 1.18 9.19
C TYR A 92 -21.40 2.55 8.50
N GLU A 93 -22.09 3.50 9.15
CA GLU A 93 -22.12 4.91 8.75
C GLU A 93 -20.79 5.58 9.14
N GLY A 94 -20.14 6.22 8.18
CA GLY A 94 -18.86 6.89 8.41
C GLY A 94 -19.03 8.24 9.09
N MET A 95 -18.35 8.45 10.22
CA MET A 95 -18.26 9.74 10.88
C MET A 95 -17.13 10.57 10.26
N SER A 96 -17.40 11.84 9.94
CA SER A 96 -16.44 12.71 9.26
C SER A 96 -15.29 13.11 10.19
N TYR A 97 -14.11 13.39 9.62
CA TYR A 97 -12.93 13.85 10.36
C TYR A 97 -13.19 15.12 11.21
N ALA A 98 -14.17 15.93 10.81
CA ALA A 98 -14.58 17.14 11.55
C ALA A 98 -15.26 16.82 12.89
N ASP A 99 -15.96 15.68 12.97
CA ASP A 99 -16.70 15.28 14.18
C ASP A 99 -15.76 14.64 15.22
N MET A 100 -14.71 13.96 14.76
CA MET A 100 -13.69 13.36 15.63
C MET A 100 -12.85 14.41 16.37
N LEU A 101 -12.59 15.56 15.75
CA LEU A 101 -11.87 16.66 16.40
C LEU A 101 -12.71 17.40 17.46
N ARG A 102 -14.04 17.40 17.31
CA ARG A 102 -14.93 18.03 18.29
C ARG A 102 -15.08 17.21 19.58
N SER A 103 -15.00 15.88 19.50
CA SER A 103 -15.11 15.02 20.69
C SER A 103 -13.85 15.00 21.56
N GLY A 104 -12.68 15.29 20.99
CA GLY A 104 -11.41 15.36 21.72
C GLY A 104 -11.12 16.68 22.46
N LEU A 105 -11.98 17.70 22.31
CA LEU A 105 -11.81 19.01 22.95
C LEU A 105 -12.59 19.17 24.27
N ASN A 106 -13.35 18.15 24.69
CA ASN A 106 -14.15 18.17 25.92
C ASN A 106 -13.78 17.05 26.92
N SER A 107 -12.48 16.77 27.08
CA SER A 107 -11.96 15.92 28.16
C SER A 107 -10.75 16.56 28.82
#